data_AF-A0A9W7EXW1-F1
#
_entry.id   AF-A0A9W7EXW1-F1
#
_cell.length_a   1.000
_cell.length_b   1.000
_cell.length_c   1.000
_cell.angle_alpha   90.00
_cell.angle_beta   90.00
_cell.angle_gamma   90.00
#
_symmetry.space_group_name_H-M   'P 1'
#
loop_
_entity.id
_entity.type
_entity.pdbx_description
1 polymer ?
#
loop_
_entity_poly.entity_id
_entity_poly.type
_entity_poly.pdbx_seq_one_letter_code
_entity_poly.pdbx_strand_id
1 'polypeptide(L)'
;MSEPSLAALRLSFGVCATRPRLHVQLKFAEVCDMFEHRRDERMQSYDPDLFEYLGRTAGGGKPHVTRHGTVTVTAGWLMFKHIDGTGFGNYHGVVNGGVRDVIGAWPMSEYWVYNDEGFYDENVFCLPPEKCYCFRKEEPYEEDEDDDEEEESLPMACDRSKILLSTRWPSSV
;
A
#
# COMPACT_ATOMS: atom_id res chain seq x y z
N MET A 1 -2.10 -59.47 -24.05
CA MET A 1 -2.77 -58.17 -24.25
C MET A 1 -3.14 -57.68 -22.85
N SER A 2 -2.36 -56.74 -22.31
CA SER A 2 -2.46 -56.30 -20.92
C SER A 2 -3.05 -54.90 -20.86
N GLU A 3 -4.17 -54.75 -20.15
CA GLU A 3 -4.81 -53.47 -19.87
C GLU A 3 -4.03 -52.71 -18.78
N PRO A 4 -3.80 -51.39 -18.92
CA PRO A 4 -3.24 -50.60 -17.83
C PRO A 4 -4.32 -50.17 -16.83
N SER A 5 -3.98 -50.35 -15.56
CA SER A 5 -4.73 -49.98 -14.36
C SER A 5 -4.85 -48.46 -14.20
N LEU A 6 -6.09 -47.98 -14.02
CA LEU A 6 -6.43 -46.60 -13.65
C LEU A 6 -6.11 -46.34 -12.17
N ALA A 7 -4.88 -45.87 -11.90
CA ALA A 7 -4.52 -45.33 -10.60
C ALA A 7 -5.19 -43.97 -10.39
N ALA A 8 -6.07 -43.91 -9.40
CA ALA A 8 -6.82 -42.72 -9.00
C ALA A 8 -5.88 -41.62 -8.46
N LEU A 9 -5.75 -40.53 -9.22
CA LEU A 9 -5.21 -39.26 -8.76
C LEU A 9 -6.21 -38.62 -7.78
N ARG A 10 -5.97 -38.80 -6.48
CA ARG A 10 -6.60 -37.96 -5.44
C ARG A 10 -5.96 -36.57 -5.50
N LEU A 11 -6.60 -35.67 -6.25
CA LEU A 11 -6.41 -34.23 -6.11
C LEU A 11 -6.99 -33.78 -4.77
N SER A 12 -6.12 -33.64 -3.78
CA SER A 12 -6.43 -32.91 -2.55
C SER A 12 -6.55 -31.42 -2.87
N PHE A 13 -7.78 -30.97 -3.16
CA PHE A 13 -8.13 -29.56 -3.13
C PHE A 13 -8.04 -29.07 -1.69
N GLY A 14 -6.87 -28.54 -1.32
CA GLY A 14 -6.74 -27.72 -0.12
C GLY A 14 -7.68 -26.53 -0.25
N VAL A 15 -8.57 -26.39 0.73
CA VAL A 15 -9.45 -25.22 0.88
C VAL A 15 -8.54 -24.02 1.14
N CYS A 16 -8.11 -23.36 0.08
CA CYS A 16 -7.42 -22.09 0.15
C CYS A 16 -8.47 -21.09 0.60
N ALA A 17 -8.43 -20.71 1.88
CA ALA A 17 -9.30 -19.71 2.47
C ALA A 17 -9.31 -18.49 1.55
N THR A 18 -10.43 -18.30 0.86
CA THR A 18 -10.62 -17.18 -0.05
C THR A 18 -10.50 -15.93 0.82
N ARG A 19 -9.45 -15.13 0.58
CA ARG A 19 -9.33 -13.74 1.04
C ARG A 19 -9.79 -12.79 -0.09
N PRO A 20 -11.06 -12.81 -0.56
CA PRO A 20 -11.42 -12.09 -1.78
C PRO A 20 -11.71 -10.60 -1.55
N ARG A 21 -11.85 -10.13 -0.30
CA ARG A 21 -12.38 -8.77 -0.06
C ARG A 21 -11.35 -7.63 -0.16
N LEU A 22 -10.09 -7.85 0.18
CA LEU A 22 -9.10 -6.76 0.22
C LEU A 22 -8.49 -6.43 -1.16
N HIS A 23 -8.39 -7.43 -2.04
CA HIS A 23 -7.92 -7.22 -3.42
C HIS A 23 -8.85 -6.31 -4.24
N VAL A 24 -10.11 -6.14 -3.83
CA VAL A 24 -11.08 -5.34 -4.58
C VAL A 24 -10.87 -3.85 -4.32
N GLN A 25 -10.57 -3.44 -3.08
CA GLN A 25 -10.44 -2.01 -2.74
C GLN A 25 -9.28 -1.33 -3.47
N LEU A 26 -8.14 -2.00 -3.57
CA LEU A 26 -6.95 -1.47 -4.27
C LEU A 26 -7.06 -1.44 -5.80
N LYS A 27 -8.04 -2.13 -6.39
CA LYS A 27 -8.31 -2.01 -7.83
C LYS A 27 -8.95 -0.67 -8.20
N PHE A 28 -9.59 -0.02 -7.23
CA PHE A 28 -10.30 1.24 -7.40
C PHE A 28 -9.67 2.39 -6.60
N ALA A 29 -8.44 2.20 -6.10
CA ALA A 29 -7.71 3.26 -5.43
C ALA A 29 -7.39 4.39 -6.40
N GLU A 30 -7.73 5.62 -6.03
CA GLU A 30 -7.36 6.84 -6.74
C GLU A 30 -6.09 7.44 -6.13
N VAL A 31 -5.29 8.12 -6.95
CA VAL A 31 -4.08 8.80 -6.43
C VAL A 31 -4.49 9.77 -5.33
N CYS A 32 -3.73 9.79 -4.23
CA CYS A 32 -4.02 10.49 -2.99
C CYS A 32 -5.11 9.86 -2.09
N ASP A 33 -5.62 8.67 -2.42
CA ASP A 33 -6.40 7.88 -1.44
C ASP A 33 -5.53 7.51 -0.24
N MET A 34 -6.12 7.62 0.95
CA MET A 34 -5.50 7.28 2.23
C MET A 34 -5.82 5.84 2.63
N PHE A 35 -4.80 5.14 3.09
CA PHE A 35 -4.89 3.76 3.55
C PHE A 35 -4.28 3.62 4.93
N GLU A 36 -5.01 2.95 5.80
CA GLU A 36 -4.48 2.48 7.08
C GLU A 36 -4.00 1.05 6.92
N HIS A 37 -2.94 0.70 7.64
CA HIS A 37 -2.60 -0.70 7.77
C HIS A 37 -3.54 -1.38 8.78
N ARG A 38 -3.98 -2.59 8.44
CA ARG A 38 -4.70 -3.47 9.35
C ARG A 38 -3.75 -3.89 10.47
N ARG A 39 -4.17 -3.66 11.71
CA ARG A 39 -3.53 -4.23 12.91
C ARG A 39 -3.41 -5.76 12.78
N ASP A 40 -2.18 -6.26 12.85
CA ASP A 40 -1.83 -7.68 12.86
C ASP A 40 -1.15 -7.98 14.20
N GLU A 41 -1.43 -9.15 14.79
CA GLU A 41 -0.87 -9.57 16.09
C GLU A 41 0.66 -9.67 16.07
N ARG A 42 1.26 -9.73 14.88
CA ARG A 42 2.72 -9.77 14.69
C ARG A 42 3.38 -8.39 14.70
N MET A 43 2.61 -7.29 14.72
CA MET A 43 3.15 -5.93 14.80
C MET A 43 3.59 -5.59 16.22
N GLN A 44 4.74 -4.92 16.33
CA GLN A 44 5.27 -4.47 17.62
C GLN A 44 4.70 -3.10 18.02
N SER A 45 4.25 -2.32 17.04
CA SER A 45 3.58 -1.03 17.21
C SER A 45 2.06 -1.23 17.07
N TYR A 46 1.27 -0.62 17.97
CA TYR A 46 -0.20 -0.64 17.90
C TYR A 46 -0.81 0.59 17.24
N ASP A 47 0.02 1.61 16.96
CA ASP A 47 -0.46 2.86 16.37
C ASP A 47 -0.68 2.65 14.86
N PRO A 48 -1.85 3.03 14.33
CA PRO A 48 -2.13 2.90 12.91
C PRO A 48 -1.28 3.91 12.12
N ASP A 49 -0.37 3.38 11.30
CA ASP A 49 0.34 4.15 10.28
C ASP A 49 -0.58 4.43 9.08
N LEU A 50 -0.49 5.65 8.56
CA LEU A 50 -1.22 6.12 7.38
C LEU A 50 -0.32 6.08 6.14
N PHE A 51 -0.93 5.72 5.01
CA PHE A 51 -0.26 5.59 3.74
C PHE A 51 -1.05 6.27 2.64
N GLU A 52 -0.40 7.17 1.91
CA GLU A 52 -0.95 7.80 0.72
C GLU A 52 -0.64 6.93 -0.50
N TYR A 53 -1.66 6.60 -1.29
CA TYR A 53 -1.48 5.88 -2.55
C TYR A 53 -1.03 6.83 -3.66
N LEU A 54 0.15 6.57 -4.22
CA LEU A 54 0.77 7.38 -5.28
C LEU A 54 0.47 6.88 -6.70
N GLY A 55 -0.21 5.74 -6.84
CA GLY A 55 -0.49 5.13 -8.14
C GLY A 55 0.27 3.83 -8.37
N ARG A 56 0.58 3.54 -9.65
CA ARG A 56 1.26 2.30 -10.05
C ARG A 56 2.61 2.60 -10.67
N THR A 57 3.58 1.73 -10.43
CA THR A 57 4.87 1.78 -11.11
C THR A 57 4.65 1.61 -12.62
N ALA A 58 5.23 2.50 -13.42
CA ALA A 58 5.20 2.39 -14.89
C ALA A 58 5.93 1.13 -15.38
N GLY A 59 6.86 0.62 -14.57
CA GLY A 59 7.79 -0.41 -14.97
C GLY A 59 8.88 0.15 -15.86
N GLY A 60 10.09 -0.34 -15.66
CA GLY A 60 11.28 0.26 -16.27
C GLY A 60 12.09 1.07 -15.27
N GLY A 61 13.16 1.67 -15.78
CA GLY A 61 14.28 2.15 -14.96
C GLY A 61 15.52 1.27 -15.17
N LYS A 62 16.68 1.86 -14.94
CA LYS A 62 17.94 1.12 -15.06
C LYS A 62 17.98 0.04 -13.97
N PRO A 63 18.39 -1.20 -14.30
CA PRO A 63 18.64 -2.21 -13.29
C PRO A 63 19.60 -1.65 -12.23
N HIS A 64 19.17 -1.68 -10.97
CA HIS A 64 19.95 -1.17 -9.85
C HIS A 64 20.68 -2.32 -9.18
N VAL A 65 22.01 -2.22 -9.07
CA VAL A 65 22.83 -3.26 -8.46
C VAL A 65 22.85 -3.03 -6.95
N THR A 66 22.17 -3.91 -6.22
CA THR A 66 22.16 -3.94 -4.76
C THR A 66 23.15 -4.99 -4.25
N ARG A 67 23.42 -5.02 -2.94
CA ARG A 67 24.20 -6.10 -2.32
C ARG A 67 23.60 -7.49 -2.51
N HIS A 68 22.29 -7.57 -2.78
CA HIS A 68 21.54 -8.81 -2.94
C HIS A 68 21.35 -9.22 -4.41
N GLY A 69 21.87 -8.42 -5.35
CA GLY A 69 21.73 -8.65 -6.78
C GLY A 69 21.13 -7.46 -7.50
N THR A 70 20.81 -7.66 -8.77
CA THR A 70 20.23 -6.62 -9.63
C THR A 70 18.72 -6.58 -9.44
N VAL A 71 18.21 -5.44 -8.98
CA VAL A 71 16.77 -5.20 -8.80
C VAL A 71 16.27 -4.31 -9.93
N THR A 72 15.12 -4.66 -10.49
CA THR A 72 14.39 -3.84 -11.47
C THR A 72 13.00 -3.55 -10.94
N VAL A 73 12.55 -2.30 -11.01
CA VAL A 73 11.19 -1.92 -10.64
C VAL A 73 10.22 -2.61 -11.60
N THR A 74 9.41 -3.51 -11.05
CA THR A 74 8.42 -4.26 -11.83
C THR A 74 7.23 -3.36 -12.14
N ALA A 75 6.70 -3.45 -13.36
CA ALA A 75 5.53 -2.68 -13.78
C ALA A 75 4.27 -3.08 -12.99
N GLY A 76 3.39 -2.12 -12.73
CA GLY A 76 2.05 -2.35 -12.19
C GLY A 76 1.98 -2.59 -10.67
N TRP A 77 3.11 -2.50 -9.96
CA TRP A 77 3.14 -2.52 -8.50
C TRP A 77 2.54 -1.24 -7.94
N LEU A 78 1.88 -1.35 -6.79
CA LEU A 78 1.18 -0.25 -6.13
C LEU A 78 2.19 0.55 -5.31
N MET A 79 2.21 1.87 -5.48
CA MET A 79 3.12 2.77 -4.78
C MET A 79 2.41 3.44 -3.60
N PHE A 80 3.08 3.45 -2.45
CA PHE A 80 2.60 4.06 -1.23
C PHE A 80 3.67 4.98 -0.67
N LYS A 81 3.23 6.11 -0.14
CA LYS A 81 4.03 7.02 0.66
C LYS A 81 3.58 6.91 2.11
N HIS A 82 4.50 6.59 3.00
CA HIS A 82 4.24 6.65 4.43
C HIS A 82 4.01 8.11 4.83
N ILE A 83 2.90 8.35 5.53
CA ILE A 83 2.61 9.61 6.19
C ILE A 83 2.83 9.35 7.68
N ASP A 84 3.81 10.03 8.26
CA ASP A 84 4.18 9.85 9.66
C ASP A 84 2.94 9.98 10.56
N GLY A 85 2.61 8.88 11.23
CA GLY A 85 1.67 8.86 12.33
C GLY A 85 2.19 9.66 13.54
N THR A 86 1.28 10.01 14.44
CA THR A 86 1.41 10.97 15.54
C THR A 86 2.47 10.70 16.63
N GLY A 87 3.42 9.75 16.49
CA GLY A 87 4.14 9.26 17.68
C GLY A 87 5.62 8.89 17.60
N PHE A 88 6.09 8.09 16.63
CA PHE A 88 7.38 7.39 16.84
C PHE A 88 8.26 7.28 15.59
N GLY A 89 8.82 8.43 15.17
CA GLY A 89 10.00 8.51 14.29
C GLY A 89 9.77 7.99 12.87
N ASN A 90 10.36 8.69 11.90
CA ASN A 90 9.98 8.64 10.49
C ASN A 90 10.19 7.30 9.74
N TYR A 91 10.45 6.18 10.43
CA TYR A 91 10.93 4.96 9.79
C TYR A 91 10.61 3.65 10.52
N HIS A 92 10.34 3.68 11.83
CA HIS A 92 10.26 2.44 12.62
C HIS A 92 9.00 1.61 12.34
N GLY A 93 7.84 2.26 12.14
CA GLY A 93 6.56 1.59 11.84
C GLY A 93 6.49 0.90 10.47
N VAL A 94 7.38 1.30 9.53
CA VAL A 94 7.39 0.72 8.18
C VAL A 94 8.30 -0.50 8.08
N VAL A 95 9.45 -0.51 8.78
CA VAL A 95 10.54 -1.47 8.51
C VAL A 95 10.71 -2.55 9.56
N ASN A 96 10.67 -2.26 10.86
CA ASN A 96 11.06 -3.22 11.92
C ASN A 96 9.95 -3.37 12.97
N GLY A 97 9.27 -4.52 12.98
CA GLY A 97 8.00 -4.73 13.68
C GLY A 97 6.79 -4.11 12.97
N GLY A 98 7.01 -3.65 11.73
CA GLY A 98 6.11 -2.82 10.95
C GLY A 98 5.34 -3.55 9.84
N VAL A 99 4.72 -2.78 8.95
CA VAL A 99 3.94 -3.31 7.80
C VAL A 99 4.77 -4.27 6.94
N ARG A 100 6.05 -3.96 6.68
CA ARG A 100 6.91 -4.80 5.83
C ARG A 100 7.19 -6.18 6.41
N ASP A 101 7.35 -6.27 7.73
CA ASP A 101 7.56 -7.56 8.41
C ASP A 101 6.31 -8.43 8.32
N VAL A 102 5.13 -7.83 8.52
CA VAL A 102 3.85 -8.52 8.47
C VAL A 102 3.55 -9.12 7.10
N ILE A 103 3.89 -8.39 6.03
CA ILE A 103 3.68 -8.82 4.62
C ILE A 103 4.88 -9.56 4.03
N GLY A 104 5.97 -9.70 4.80
CA GLY A 104 7.22 -10.31 4.36
C GLY A 104 7.84 -9.63 3.14
N ALA A 105 7.85 -8.29 3.10
CA ALA A 105 8.43 -7.50 2.00
C ALA A 105 9.95 -7.32 2.20
N TRP A 106 10.67 -8.45 2.14
CA TRP A 106 12.13 -8.53 2.24
C TRP A 106 12.72 -9.22 1.01
N PRO A 107 13.93 -8.83 0.56
CA PRO A 107 14.78 -7.74 1.08
C PRO A 107 14.24 -6.33 0.75
N MET A 108 14.55 -5.32 1.58
CA MET A 108 13.99 -3.96 1.43
C MET A 108 14.19 -3.36 0.04
N SER A 109 15.37 -3.58 -0.52
CA SER A 109 15.78 -3.04 -1.82
C SER A 109 14.91 -3.49 -2.98
N GLU A 110 14.17 -4.59 -2.85
CA GLU A 110 13.23 -5.04 -3.90
C GLU A 110 11.95 -4.21 -3.97
N TYR A 111 11.62 -3.50 -2.90
CA TYR A 111 10.35 -2.79 -2.74
C TYR A 111 10.54 -1.27 -2.66
N TRP A 112 11.70 -0.77 -3.07
CA TRP A 112 11.98 0.66 -3.15
C TRP A 112 11.76 1.18 -4.55
N VAL A 113 11.29 2.42 -4.62
CA VAL A 113 11.10 3.13 -5.89
C VAL A 113 12.34 3.96 -6.14
N TYR A 114 13.20 3.47 -7.03
CA TYR A 114 14.41 4.17 -7.44
C TYR A 114 14.10 5.11 -8.61
N ASN A 115 14.69 6.31 -8.57
CA ASN A 115 14.72 7.23 -9.70
C ASN A 115 15.81 6.80 -10.72
N ASP A 116 15.90 7.52 -11.84
CA ASP A 116 16.85 7.22 -12.93
C ASP A 116 18.33 7.36 -12.52
N GLU A 117 18.60 8.07 -11.43
CA GLU A 117 19.92 8.27 -10.83
C GLU A 117 20.27 7.17 -9.80
N GLY A 118 19.31 6.32 -9.43
CA GLY A 118 19.47 5.28 -8.43
C GLY A 118 19.25 5.74 -6.98
N PHE A 119 18.75 6.95 -6.77
CA PHE A 119 18.26 7.40 -5.46
C PHE A 119 16.82 6.94 -5.24
N TYR A 120 16.43 6.75 -3.99
CA TYR A 120 15.07 6.38 -3.59
C TYR A 120 14.65 7.27 -2.42
N ASP A 121 13.34 7.44 -2.25
CA ASP A 121 12.77 8.06 -1.05
C ASP A 121 12.46 6.97 -0.02
N GLU A 122 12.98 7.12 1.20
CA GLU A 122 12.79 6.18 2.31
C GLU A 122 11.32 6.01 2.70
N ASN A 123 10.50 7.04 2.47
CA ASN A 123 9.08 7.02 2.78
C ASN A 123 8.24 6.43 1.66
N VAL A 124 8.80 6.26 0.46
CA VAL A 124 8.07 5.76 -0.70
C VAL A 124 8.49 4.34 -1.01
N PHE A 125 7.49 3.46 -1.08
CA PHE A 125 7.72 2.07 -1.40
C PHE A 125 6.66 1.54 -2.35
N CYS A 126 6.98 0.42 -3.01
CA CYS A 126 6.07 -0.25 -3.90
C CYS A 126 5.82 -1.69 -3.44
N LEU A 127 4.60 -2.17 -3.63
CA LEU A 127 4.22 -3.53 -3.29
C LEU A 127 3.48 -4.19 -4.45
N PRO A 128 3.71 -5.49 -4.67
CA PRO A 128 2.90 -6.25 -5.59
C PRO A 128 1.46 -6.36 -5.03
N PRO A 129 0.42 -6.37 -5.88
CA PRO A 129 -0.98 -6.43 -5.43
C PRO A 129 -1.28 -7.56 -4.44
N GLU A 130 -0.59 -8.69 -4.58
CA GLU A 130 -0.74 -9.87 -3.72
C GLU A 130 -0.28 -9.62 -2.27
N LYS A 131 0.61 -8.65 -2.05
CA LYS A 131 1.12 -8.26 -0.72
C LYS A 131 0.36 -7.08 -0.10
N CYS A 132 -0.57 -6.47 -0.81
CA CYS A 132 -1.34 -5.32 -0.31
C CYS A 132 -2.56 -5.72 0.54
N TYR A 133 -2.68 -6.99 0.96
CA TYR A 133 -3.81 -7.45 1.77
C TYR A 133 -3.88 -6.82 3.17
N CYS A 134 -2.81 -6.15 3.63
CA CYS A 134 -2.81 -5.48 4.92
C CYS A 134 -3.37 -4.05 4.86
N PHE A 135 -3.62 -3.47 3.70
CA PHE A 135 -4.14 -2.09 3.62
C PHE A 135 -5.66 -2.08 3.62
N ARG A 136 -6.24 -1.16 4.38
CA ARG A 136 -7.66 -0.84 4.41
C ARG A 136 -7.84 0.62 4.01
N LYS A 137 -8.84 0.91 3.20
CA LYS A 137 -9.21 2.30 2.95
C LYS A 137 -9.69 2.90 4.27
N GLU A 138 -9.20 4.09 4.60
CA GLU A 138 -9.70 4.85 5.75
C GLU A 138 -11.19 5.10 5.52
N GLU A 139 -12.04 4.56 6.41
CA GLU A 139 -13.47 4.86 6.37
C GLU A 139 -13.65 6.24 7.01
N PRO A 140 -14.37 7.17 6.37
CA PRO A 140 -14.68 8.43 7.02
C PRO A 140 -15.41 8.10 8.32
N TYR A 141 -14.95 8.69 9.42
CA TYR A 141 -15.72 8.67 10.66
C TYR A 141 -17.07 9.29 10.34
N GLU A 142 -18.12 8.46 10.30
CA GLU A 142 -19.49 8.97 10.38
C GLU A 142 -19.55 9.60 11.77
N GLU A 143 -19.48 10.94 11.83
CA GLU A 143 -19.85 11.67 13.03
C GLU A 143 -21.27 11.22 13.31
N ASP A 144 -21.43 10.34 14.31
CA ASP A 144 -22.74 10.04 14.87
C ASP A 144 -23.31 11.41 15.21
N GLU A 145 -24.32 11.85 14.44
CA GLU A 145 -25.10 13.05 14.73
C GLU A 145 -25.77 12.81 16.09
N ASP A 146 -25.03 13.09 17.16
CA ASP A 146 -25.62 13.29 18.47
C ASP A 146 -26.61 14.45 18.28
N ASP A 147 -27.87 14.06 18.33
CA ASP A 147 -29.10 14.84 18.25
C ASP A 147 -29.16 15.86 19.41
N ASP A 148 -28.23 16.81 19.41
CA ASP A 148 -28.24 17.97 20.30
C ASP A 148 -29.16 19.02 19.66
N GLU A 149 -30.42 18.97 20.09
CA GLU A 149 -31.44 20.00 19.91
C GLU A 149 -30.86 21.43 20.07
N GLU A 150 -31.03 22.27 19.03
CA GLU A 150 -31.15 23.76 19.02
C GLU A 150 -30.04 24.59 19.74
N GLU A 151 -29.31 25.55 19.15
CA GLU A 151 -29.73 26.68 18.31
C GLU A 151 -28.51 27.51 17.79
N GLU A 152 -28.76 28.29 16.73
CA GLU A 152 -28.04 29.50 16.25
C GLU A 152 -26.67 29.42 15.52
N SER A 153 -26.78 29.10 14.23
CA SER A 153 -26.20 29.76 13.04
C SER A 153 -25.00 30.74 13.17
N LEU A 154 -23.86 30.38 12.54
CA LEU A 154 -22.99 31.34 11.86
C LEU A 154 -22.52 30.80 10.49
N PRO A 155 -22.63 31.58 9.39
CA PRO A 155 -22.22 31.12 8.07
C PRO A 155 -20.69 31.17 7.92
N MET A 156 -20.01 30.03 8.07
CA MET A 156 -18.64 29.86 7.59
C MET A 156 -18.66 29.49 6.11
N ALA A 157 -18.51 30.50 5.26
CA ALA A 157 -18.20 30.31 3.85
C ALA A 157 -16.79 29.72 3.72
N CYS A 158 -16.69 28.40 3.58
CA CYS A 158 -15.44 27.75 3.19
C CYS A 158 -15.29 27.85 1.66
N ASP A 159 -14.61 28.91 1.21
CA ASP A 159 -14.29 29.14 -0.20
C ASP A 159 -13.31 28.05 -0.69
N ARG A 160 -13.84 27.06 -1.42
CA ARG A 160 -13.09 25.94 -2.04
C ARG A 160 -12.39 26.35 -3.34
N SER A 161 -12.17 27.64 -3.57
CA SER A 161 -11.51 28.12 -4.77
C SER A 161 -9.99 28.19 -4.56
N LYS A 162 -9.27 27.28 -5.23
CA LYS A 162 -7.84 27.33 -5.62
C LYS A 162 -6.89 26.50 -4.76
N ILE A 163 -6.77 25.21 -5.09
CA ILE A 163 -5.46 24.56 -5.16
C ILE A 163 -5.37 23.81 -6.49
N LEU A 164 -5.16 24.57 -7.57
CA LEU A 164 -4.59 24.04 -8.81
C LEU A 164 -3.07 24.02 -8.64
N LEU A 165 -2.54 23.03 -7.92
CA LEU A 165 -1.11 22.76 -7.93
C LEU A 165 -0.78 21.90 -9.15
N SER A 166 -0.32 22.58 -10.18
CA SER A 166 0.38 22.06 -11.35
C SER A 166 1.61 21.24 -10.91
N THR A 167 1.48 19.91 -10.80
CA THR A 167 2.62 19.00 -10.71
C THR A 167 2.95 18.45 -12.10
N ARG A 168 3.56 19.30 -12.92
CA ARG A 168 4.22 18.89 -14.16
C ARG A 168 5.61 18.36 -13.79
N TRP A 169 5.75 17.03 -13.75
CA TRP A 169 7.07 16.41 -13.67
C TRP A 169 7.88 16.74 -14.93
N PRO A 170 9.17 17.12 -14.82
CA PRO A 170 10.00 17.33 -15.99
C PRO A 170 10.28 15.98 -16.67
N SER A 171 9.81 15.84 -17.91
CA SER A 171 10.27 14.78 -18.81
C SER A 171 11.69 15.12 -19.23
N SER A 172 12.67 14.36 -18.76
CA SER A 172 14.05 14.47 -19.24
C SER A 172 14.19 13.85 -20.63
N VAL A 173 14.92 14.57 -21.47
CA VAL A 173 15.29 14.27 -22.86
C VAL A 173 16.34 13.17 -22.93
#